data_AF-A0AB39KU57-F1
#
_entry.id   AF-A0AB39KU57-F1
#
_cell.length_a   1.000
_cell.length_b   1.000
_cell.length_c   1.000
_cell.angle_alpha   90.00
_cell.angle_beta   90.00
_cell.angle_gamma   90.00
#
_symmetry.space_group_name_H-M   'P 1'
#
loop_
_entity.id
_entity.type
_entity.pdbx_description
1 polymer ?
#
loop_
_entity_poly.entity_id
_entity_poly.type
_entity_poly.pdbx_seq_one_letter_code
_entity_poly.pdbx_strand_id
1 'polypeptide(L)'
;MSLVRAFAIAAVGLAALTAASPSAPVAADLLLAQTPAQTLDAYGLFTDAGARRPAARVVPYDLNTPLFSDYAEKFRYVFVPPGQKVRYAAEGALEFPVGTALIKTFAYPADFRRPNDNIRFVETRLLIRKADGWFAQTYVWNAEQTKATLKRAGARMDVSFIDAAGKTETINYAVPNTNQCKECHSLDGEIAPIGPKARNLNGEFDYRSRSDFSDLRRDFGDVGDKANQIALWTRIGLLEGAPAPAAIPATARWDDPKAPLEARARAYLDANCAHCHNPRGMASNSGLFLNLEEKRANHLGIGKNPVAAGRGAGGLAVSIRPGDPDASILAYRMASREPGVMMPELGRSVTHREGVELVRAYIAGMRPPPPAP
;
A
#
# COMPACT_ATOMS: atom_id res chain seq x y z
N MET A 1 -66.85 32.47 41.87
CA MET A 1 -66.05 31.30 41.41
C MET A 1 -65.60 31.58 39.98
N SER A 2 -64.39 32.14 39.82
CA SER A 2 -63.81 32.45 38.51
C SER A 2 -63.18 31.21 37.89
N LEU A 3 -63.60 30.87 36.67
CA LEU A 3 -63.01 29.82 35.84
C LEU A 3 -61.84 30.38 35.04
N VAL A 4 -60.63 29.92 35.36
CA VAL A 4 -59.40 30.18 34.60
C VAL A 4 -59.40 29.28 33.35
N ARG A 5 -59.35 29.88 32.15
CA ARG A 5 -59.11 29.17 30.89
C ARG A 5 -57.60 29.06 30.65
N ALA A 6 -57.08 27.84 30.61
CA ALA A 6 -55.71 27.55 30.19
C ALA A 6 -55.61 27.51 28.66
N PHE A 7 -54.76 28.34 28.08
CA PHE A 7 -54.34 28.25 26.67
C PHE A 7 -53.11 27.33 26.58
N ALA A 8 -53.25 26.21 25.88
CA ALA A 8 -52.11 25.39 25.47
C ALA A 8 -51.57 25.91 24.13
N ILE A 9 -50.34 26.42 24.12
CA ILE A 9 -49.61 26.78 22.90
C ILE A 9 -48.87 25.53 22.43
N ALA A 10 -49.28 24.97 21.29
CA ALA A 10 -48.56 23.90 20.61
C ALA A 10 -47.36 24.51 19.85
N ALA A 11 -46.14 24.25 20.34
CA ALA A 11 -44.92 24.61 19.62
C ALA A 11 -44.65 23.58 18.52
N VAL A 12 -44.87 23.96 17.25
CA VAL A 12 -44.42 23.19 16.08
C VAL A 12 -42.93 23.45 15.91
N GLY A 13 -42.11 22.47 16.31
CA GLY A 13 -40.66 22.48 16.08
C GLY A 13 -40.36 22.30 14.59
N LEU A 14 -39.87 23.35 13.95
CA LEU A 14 -39.38 23.31 12.57
C LEU A 14 -38.03 22.57 12.57
N ALA A 15 -38.04 21.28 12.24
CA ALA A 15 -36.82 20.52 12.02
C ALA A 15 -36.12 21.05 10.77
N ALA A 16 -35.08 21.86 10.94
CA ALA A 16 -34.20 22.26 9.86
C ALA A 16 -33.44 21.02 9.36
N LEU A 17 -33.93 20.45 8.25
CA LEU A 17 -33.17 19.55 7.40
C LEU A 17 -31.97 20.34 6.87
N THR A 18 -30.84 20.23 7.56
CA THR A 18 -29.55 20.72 7.06
C THR A 18 -29.17 19.83 5.88
N ALA A 19 -29.50 20.28 4.67
CA ALA A 19 -28.94 19.70 3.47
C ALA A 19 -27.40 19.82 3.59
N ALA A 20 -26.72 18.68 3.72
CA ALA A 20 -25.26 18.64 3.72
C ALA A 20 -24.77 19.36 2.47
N SER A 21 -23.99 20.42 2.64
CA SER A 21 -23.40 21.14 1.52
C SER A 21 -22.54 20.16 0.72
N PRO A 22 -22.61 20.18 -0.63
CA PRO A 22 -21.74 19.33 -1.44
C PRO A 22 -20.29 19.65 -1.07
N SER A 23 -19.51 18.60 -0.78
CA SER A 23 -18.08 18.74 -0.48
C SER A 23 -17.39 19.48 -1.63
N ALA A 24 -16.53 20.44 -1.30
CA ALA A 24 -15.73 21.14 -2.32
C ALA A 24 -14.96 20.12 -3.19
N PRO A 25 -14.81 20.37 -4.50
CA PRO A 25 -14.07 19.48 -5.38
C PRO A 25 -12.60 19.41 -4.99
N VAL A 26 -11.93 18.32 -5.37
CA VAL A 26 -10.47 18.17 -5.25
C VAL A 26 -9.76 19.36 -5.92
N ALA A 27 -8.85 20.00 -5.20
CA ALA A 27 -8.09 21.16 -5.66
C ALA A 27 -6.99 20.73 -6.65
N ALA A 28 -7.37 20.59 -7.93
CA ALA A 28 -6.48 20.12 -9.00
C ALA A 28 -5.29 21.05 -9.25
N ASP A 29 -5.48 22.35 -9.08
CA ASP A 29 -4.43 23.37 -9.13
C ASP A 29 -3.38 23.15 -8.04
N LEU A 30 -3.78 22.84 -6.81
CA LEU A 30 -2.87 22.53 -5.72
C LEU A 30 -2.13 21.20 -5.93
N LEU A 31 -2.79 20.17 -6.46
CA LEU A 31 -2.14 18.90 -6.80
C LEU A 31 -1.00 19.12 -7.82
N LEU A 32 -1.22 20.00 -8.80
CA LEU A 32 -0.26 20.29 -9.86
C LEU A 32 0.75 21.38 -9.50
N ALA A 33 0.53 22.15 -8.42
CA ALA A 33 1.41 23.22 -7.98
C ALA A 33 2.84 22.72 -7.72
N GLN A 34 3.84 23.54 -8.06
CA GLN A 34 5.25 23.20 -7.85
C GLN A 34 5.57 23.03 -6.36
N THR A 35 5.05 23.92 -5.54
CA THR A 35 5.15 23.84 -4.08
C THR A 35 3.99 23.02 -3.53
N PRO A 36 4.25 21.86 -2.88
CA PRO A 36 3.24 21.09 -2.17
C PRO A 36 2.50 21.92 -1.11
N ALA A 37 1.21 21.63 -0.93
CA ALA A 37 0.44 22.20 0.17
C ALA A 37 1.03 21.78 1.52
N GLN A 38 0.97 22.67 2.51
CA GLN A 38 1.50 22.41 3.85
C GLN A 38 0.70 21.36 4.61
N THR A 39 -0.59 21.23 4.32
CA THR A 39 -1.49 20.26 4.97
C THR A 39 -2.21 19.41 3.94
N LEU A 40 -2.59 18.18 4.34
CA LEU A 40 -3.26 17.22 3.46
C LEU A 40 -4.67 17.66 3.06
N ASP A 41 -5.40 18.28 4.00
CA ASP A 41 -6.78 18.73 3.82
C ASP A 41 -6.92 19.81 2.73
N ALA A 42 -5.85 20.57 2.47
CA ALA A 42 -5.84 21.60 1.44
C ALA A 42 -6.13 21.05 0.03
N TYR A 43 -5.83 19.77 -0.25
CA TYR A 43 -6.11 19.16 -1.55
C TYR A 43 -7.58 18.81 -1.77
N GLY A 44 -8.41 18.76 -0.71
CA GLY A 44 -9.79 18.32 -0.82
C GLY A 44 -9.95 16.85 -1.23
N LEU A 45 -8.94 16.00 -1.00
CA LEU A 45 -8.99 14.56 -1.31
C LEU A 45 -9.93 13.79 -0.36
N PHE A 46 -10.30 14.40 0.77
CA PHE A 46 -11.20 13.86 1.76
C PHE A 46 -12.17 14.96 2.21
N THR A 47 -13.38 14.56 2.60
CA THR A 47 -14.45 15.49 2.98
C THR A 47 -14.43 15.86 4.47
N ASP A 48 -13.63 15.14 5.27
CA ASP A 48 -13.45 15.36 6.70
C ASP A 48 -11.98 15.59 7.06
N ALA A 49 -11.75 16.32 8.15
CA ALA A 49 -10.41 16.64 8.64
C ALA A 49 -9.58 15.41 9.04
N GLY A 50 -10.23 14.31 9.42
CA GLY A 50 -9.59 13.05 9.78
C GLY A 50 -9.20 12.17 8.59
N ALA A 51 -9.46 12.63 7.36
CA ALA A 51 -9.27 11.89 6.11
C ALA A 51 -9.90 10.49 6.13
N ARG A 52 -11.08 10.36 6.75
CA ARG A 52 -11.82 9.11 6.85
C ARG A 52 -12.86 8.95 5.77
N ARG A 53 -13.21 10.00 5.05
CA ARG A 53 -14.26 10.00 4.03
C ARG A 53 -13.69 10.52 2.71
N PRO A 54 -13.40 9.64 1.73
CA PRO A 54 -12.85 10.07 0.45
C PRO A 54 -13.78 11.09 -0.22
N ALA A 55 -13.21 12.09 -0.86
CA ALA A 55 -13.95 13.03 -1.67
C ALA A 55 -14.46 12.37 -2.96
N ALA A 56 -15.28 13.11 -3.72
CA ALA A 56 -15.84 12.56 -4.95
C ALA A 56 -14.74 12.10 -5.93
N ARG A 57 -14.94 10.93 -6.56
CA ARG A 57 -13.97 10.27 -7.46
C ARG A 57 -12.64 9.82 -6.81
N VAL A 58 -12.52 9.87 -5.49
CA VAL A 58 -11.37 9.28 -4.77
C VAL A 58 -11.71 7.81 -4.48
N VAL A 59 -11.27 6.93 -5.38
CA VAL A 59 -11.67 5.52 -5.41
C VAL A 59 -10.70 4.69 -4.56
N PRO A 60 -11.17 3.96 -3.52
CA PRO A 60 -10.33 3.05 -2.77
C PRO A 60 -9.97 1.81 -3.57
N TYR A 61 -8.82 1.25 -3.24
CA TYR A 61 -8.36 -0.03 -3.79
C TYR A 61 -7.43 -0.72 -2.79
N ASP A 62 -7.16 -1.99 -3.04
CA ASP A 62 -6.15 -2.75 -2.33
C ASP A 62 -5.34 -3.64 -3.29
N LEU A 63 -4.32 -4.29 -2.76
CA LEU A 63 -3.40 -5.12 -3.51
C LEU A 63 -3.54 -6.57 -3.03
N ASN A 64 -3.58 -7.53 -3.95
CA ASN A 64 -3.64 -8.96 -3.60
C ASN A 64 -2.52 -9.35 -2.63
N THR A 65 -1.30 -8.85 -2.87
CA THR A 65 -0.20 -8.91 -1.90
C THR A 65 0.36 -7.51 -1.66
N PRO A 66 0.09 -6.90 -0.49
CA PRO A 66 0.66 -5.61 -0.13
C PRO A 66 2.09 -5.77 0.41
N LEU A 67 2.90 -4.72 0.26
CA LEU A 67 4.19 -4.64 0.94
C LEU A 67 4.02 -4.56 2.46
N PHE A 68 4.95 -5.17 3.18
CA PHE A 68 5.09 -5.09 4.63
C PHE A 68 5.69 -3.74 5.05
N SER A 69 5.17 -3.16 6.13
CA SER A 69 5.78 -1.99 6.77
C SER A 69 5.42 -1.95 8.25
N ASP A 70 6.24 -2.59 9.09
CA ASP A 70 6.03 -2.66 10.54
C ASP A 70 4.60 -3.01 10.97
N TYR A 71 3.99 -3.98 10.29
CA TYR A 71 2.59 -4.39 10.50
C TYR A 71 1.53 -3.28 10.29
N ALA A 72 1.91 -2.09 9.80
CA ALA A 72 0.97 -1.02 9.53
C ALA A 72 -0.11 -1.46 8.52
N GLU A 73 -1.36 -1.18 8.86
CA GLU A 73 -2.49 -1.21 7.95
C GLU A 73 -2.34 -0.11 6.89
N LYS A 74 -2.88 -0.36 5.69
CA LYS A 74 -2.68 0.53 4.53
C LYS A 74 -4.00 0.84 3.85
N PHE A 75 -4.46 2.08 3.97
CA PHE A 75 -5.58 2.61 3.19
C PHE A 75 -5.05 3.17 1.90
N ARG A 76 -5.59 2.73 0.76
CA ARG A 76 -5.18 3.25 -0.54
C ARG A 76 -6.34 3.79 -1.31
N TYR A 77 -6.10 4.91 -1.96
CA TYR A 77 -7.06 5.56 -2.83
C TYR A 77 -6.38 6.05 -4.09
N VAL A 78 -7.15 6.18 -5.16
CA VAL A 78 -6.74 6.83 -6.39
C VAL A 78 -7.73 7.94 -6.72
N PHE A 79 -7.20 9.13 -6.97
CA PHE A 79 -7.91 10.21 -7.63
C PHE A 79 -7.46 10.27 -9.09
N VAL A 80 -8.40 10.31 -10.02
CA VAL A 80 -8.14 10.61 -11.44
C VAL A 80 -8.93 11.86 -11.80
N PRO A 81 -8.36 12.82 -12.54
CA PRO A 81 -9.09 14.03 -12.94
C PRO A 81 -10.37 13.71 -13.75
N PRO A 82 -11.40 14.57 -13.67
CA PRO A 82 -12.58 14.45 -14.53
C PRO A 82 -12.20 14.37 -16.02
N GLY A 83 -12.90 13.51 -16.78
CA GLY A 83 -12.65 13.29 -18.21
C GLY A 83 -11.40 12.47 -18.55
N GLN A 84 -10.54 12.17 -17.57
CA GLN A 84 -9.35 11.33 -17.74
C GLN A 84 -9.59 9.89 -17.27
N LYS A 85 -8.81 8.95 -17.80
CA LYS A 85 -8.87 7.53 -17.46
C LYS A 85 -7.48 6.95 -17.28
N VAL A 86 -7.38 5.93 -16.44
CA VAL A 86 -6.20 5.07 -16.32
C VAL A 86 -6.18 4.14 -17.53
N ARG A 87 -5.02 3.97 -18.17
CA ARG A 87 -4.84 3.00 -19.26
C ARG A 87 -4.29 1.69 -18.74
N TYR A 88 -4.84 0.59 -19.24
CA TYR A 88 -4.35 -0.75 -18.95
C TYR A 88 -2.91 -0.96 -19.43
N ALA A 89 -2.12 -1.63 -18.60
CA ALA A 89 -0.81 -2.14 -18.94
C ALA A 89 -0.72 -3.60 -18.48
N ALA A 90 -0.30 -4.51 -19.38
CA ALA A 90 -0.16 -5.94 -19.08
C ALA A 90 1.00 -6.21 -18.12
N GLU A 91 2.05 -5.40 -18.22
CA GLU A 91 3.25 -5.47 -17.39
C GLU A 91 3.48 -4.12 -16.69
N GLY A 92 4.13 -4.15 -15.52
CA GLY A 92 4.40 -2.93 -14.75
C GLY A 92 3.14 -2.32 -14.12
N ALA A 93 3.27 -1.07 -13.68
CA ALA A 93 2.15 -0.31 -13.15
C ALA A 93 1.20 0.11 -14.27
N LEU A 94 -0.09 0.24 -13.95
CA LEU A 94 -1.06 0.88 -14.86
C LEU A 94 -0.61 2.30 -15.24
N GLU A 95 -1.05 2.76 -16.39
CA GLU A 95 -0.69 4.08 -16.91
C GLU A 95 -1.67 5.13 -16.39
N PHE A 96 -1.19 6.01 -15.50
CA PHE A 96 -2.02 7.06 -14.92
C PHE A 96 -1.81 8.41 -15.65
N PRO A 97 -2.90 9.15 -15.93
CA PRO A 97 -2.84 10.45 -16.58
C PRO A 97 -2.30 11.54 -15.63
N VAL A 98 -1.85 12.66 -16.20
CA VAL A 98 -1.45 13.85 -15.44
C VAL A 98 -2.63 14.34 -14.59
N GLY A 99 -2.34 14.72 -13.35
CA GLY A 99 -3.30 15.10 -12.32
C GLY A 99 -3.77 13.94 -11.43
N THR A 100 -3.39 12.70 -11.73
CA THR A 100 -3.67 11.57 -10.82
C THR A 100 -2.92 11.71 -9.50
N ALA A 101 -3.60 11.38 -8.39
CA ALA A 101 -2.97 11.19 -7.09
C ALA A 101 -3.21 9.75 -6.59
N LEU A 102 -2.13 9.02 -6.33
CA LEU A 102 -2.16 7.78 -5.56
C LEU A 102 -1.93 8.14 -4.09
N ILE A 103 -2.86 7.74 -3.24
CA ILE A 103 -2.90 8.10 -1.82
C ILE A 103 -2.70 6.82 -1.03
N LYS A 104 -1.80 6.85 -0.04
CA LYS A 104 -1.58 5.71 0.85
C LYS A 104 -1.41 6.18 2.29
N THR A 105 -2.34 5.79 3.17
CA THR A 105 -2.29 6.09 4.60
C THR A 105 -1.84 4.85 5.36
N PHE A 106 -0.81 5.01 6.19
CA PHE A 106 -0.31 3.99 7.11
C PHE A 106 -0.93 4.20 8.48
N ALA A 107 -1.44 3.12 9.06
CA ALA A 107 -2.23 3.19 10.28
C ALA A 107 -2.04 1.96 11.17
N TYR A 108 -2.45 2.12 12.42
CA TYR A 108 -2.43 1.08 13.42
C TYR A 108 -3.77 1.03 14.15
N PRO A 109 -4.52 -0.08 14.10
CA PRO A 109 -5.57 -0.32 15.08
C PRO A 109 -4.94 -0.39 16.47
N ALA A 110 -5.67 0.06 17.49
CA ALA A 110 -5.21 -0.11 18.87
C ALA A 110 -5.05 -1.59 19.26
N ASP A 111 -5.83 -2.46 18.64
CA ASP A 111 -5.81 -3.91 18.83
C ASP A 111 -6.04 -4.61 17.48
N PHE A 112 -5.05 -5.36 16.99
CA PHE A 112 -5.13 -6.07 15.72
C PHE A 112 -6.14 -7.23 15.71
N ARG A 113 -6.66 -7.63 16.88
CA ARG A 113 -7.80 -8.55 16.97
C ARG A 113 -9.13 -7.86 16.65
N ARG A 114 -9.14 -6.51 16.62
CA ARG A 114 -10.23 -5.64 16.20
C ARG A 114 -9.73 -4.58 15.21
N PRO A 115 -9.31 -4.98 13.99
CA PRO A 115 -8.57 -4.11 13.06
C PRO A 115 -9.37 -2.93 12.49
N ASN A 116 -10.68 -2.90 12.74
CA ASN A 116 -11.59 -1.84 12.31
C ASN A 116 -11.87 -0.79 13.42
N ASP A 117 -11.39 -1.02 14.64
CA ASP A 117 -11.69 -0.18 15.81
C ASP A 117 -10.49 0.68 16.21
N ASN A 118 -10.76 1.91 16.65
CA ASN A 118 -9.78 2.84 17.22
C ASN A 118 -8.46 2.92 16.41
N ILE A 119 -8.58 3.20 15.11
CA ILE A 119 -7.46 3.17 14.18
C ILE A 119 -6.75 4.51 14.16
N ARG A 120 -5.47 4.53 14.55
CA ARG A 120 -4.61 5.70 14.50
C ARG A 120 -3.90 5.78 13.14
N PHE A 121 -4.14 6.86 12.41
CA PHE A 121 -3.35 7.23 11.23
C PHE A 121 -2.02 7.83 11.67
N VAL A 122 -0.94 7.41 11.01
CA VAL A 122 0.44 7.82 11.32
C VAL A 122 0.96 8.75 10.24
N GLU A 123 0.86 8.32 8.99
CA GLU A 123 1.27 9.12 7.84
C GLU A 123 0.38 8.85 6.63
N THR A 124 0.28 9.84 5.74
CA THR A 124 -0.32 9.72 4.42
C THR A 124 0.71 10.13 3.37
N ARG A 125 0.99 9.23 2.43
CA ARG A 125 1.88 9.48 1.31
C ARG A 125 1.06 9.72 0.04
N LEU A 126 1.40 10.78 -0.67
CA LEU A 126 0.88 11.10 -1.99
C LEU A 126 1.95 10.82 -3.04
N LEU A 127 1.56 10.14 -4.11
CA LEU A 127 2.33 10.06 -5.34
C LEU A 127 1.48 10.70 -6.44
N ILE A 128 1.89 11.89 -6.89
CA ILE A 128 1.10 12.72 -7.80
C ILE A 128 1.74 12.71 -9.19
N ARG A 129 0.98 12.36 -10.22
CA ARG A 129 1.42 12.41 -11.61
C ARG A 129 1.33 13.85 -12.12
N LYS A 130 2.47 14.52 -12.26
CA LYS A 130 2.57 15.82 -12.93
C LYS A 130 3.06 15.63 -14.36
N ALA A 131 3.11 16.72 -15.14
CA ALA A 131 3.65 16.70 -16.50
C ALA A 131 5.05 16.09 -16.56
N ASP A 132 5.93 16.52 -15.64
CA ASP A 132 7.35 16.15 -15.64
C ASP A 132 7.65 14.79 -14.98
N GLY A 133 6.66 14.10 -14.42
CA GLY A 133 6.90 12.82 -13.72
C GLY A 133 6.00 12.59 -12.51
N TRP A 134 6.40 11.65 -11.67
CA TRP A 134 5.75 11.39 -10.39
C TRP A 134 6.43 12.13 -9.25
N PHE A 135 5.63 12.75 -8.39
CA PHE A 135 6.12 13.54 -7.26
C PHE A 135 5.61 12.93 -5.95
N ALA A 136 6.56 12.49 -5.11
CA ALA A 136 6.27 11.91 -3.81
C ALA A 136 6.19 12.99 -2.72
N GLN A 137 5.19 12.88 -1.85
CA GLN A 137 5.00 13.76 -0.71
C GLN A 137 4.52 12.95 0.49
N THR A 138 4.95 13.32 1.69
CA THR A 138 4.60 12.63 2.92
C THR A 138 4.03 13.62 3.93
N TYR A 139 2.87 13.30 4.48
CA TYR A 139 2.17 14.05 5.51
C TYR A 139 2.10 13.23 6.79
N VAL A 140 2.43 13.84 7.93
CA VAL A 140 2.40 13.18 9.24
C VAL A 140 1.21 13.68 10.05
N TRP A 141 0.43 12.75 10.59
CA TRP A 141 -0.75 13.03 11.40
C TRP A 141 -0.40 13.47 12.81
N ASN A 142 -1.16 14.41 13.36
CA ASN A 142 -1.08 14.78 14.77
C ASN A 142 -1.74 13.73 15.68
N ALA A 143 -1.48 13.83 16.98
CA ALA A 143 -2.02 12.93 17.99
C ALA A 143 -3.56 13.00 18.06
N GLU A 144 -4.13 14.18 17.83
CA GLU A 144 -5.57 14.43 17.87
C GLU A 144 -6.32 13.86 16.65
N GLN A 145 -5.61 13.36 15.62
CA GLN A 145 -6.18 12.78 14.40
C GLN A 145 -7.04 13.77 13.59
N THR A 146 -6.65 15.05 13.60
CA THR A 146 -7.40 16.15 12.95
C THR A 146 -6.61 16.88 11.88
N LYS A 147 -5.29 16.68 11.79
CA LYS A 147 -4.44 17.37 10.81
C LYS A 147 -3.23 16.52 10.44
N ALA A 148 -2.93 16.47 9.14
CA ALA A 148 -1.70 15.91 8.61
C ALA A 148 -0.87 17.00 7.92
N THR A 149 0.40 17.14 8.32
CA THR A 149 1.29 18.23 7.86
C THR A 149 2.46 17.67 7.05
N LEU A 150 2.87 18.36 5.99
CA LEU A 150 3.97 17.98 5.11
C LEU A 150 5.27 17.80 5.91
N LYS A 151 5.94 16.66 5.71
CA LYS A 151 7.18 16.33 6.42
C LYS A 151 8.29 15.86 5.47
N ARG A 152 9.09 16.82 4.98
CA ARG A 152 10.16 16.54 4.01
C ARG A 152 11.35 15.80 4.58
N ALA A 153 11.72 16.12 5.82
CA ALA A 153 12.87 15.55 6.52
C ALA A 153 12.58 14.14 7.11
N GLY A 154 11.37 13.61 6.91
CA GLY A 154 10.91 12.43 7.62
C GLY A 154 10.60 12.71 9.09
N ALA A 155 10.24 11.66 9.82
CA ALA A 155 9.94 11.72 11.24
C ALA A 155 10.21 10.36 11.90
N ARG A 156 10.40 10.36 13.21
CA ARG A 156 10.33 9.17 14.03
C ARG A 156 9.32 9.39 15.14
N MET A 157 8.58 8.34 15.47
CA MET A 157 7.62 8.37 16.56
C MET A 157 7.36 6.97 17.10
N ASP A 158 6.99 6.91 18.37
CA ASP A 158 6.59 5.65 18.97
C ASP A 158 5.14 5.34 18.62
N VAL A 159 4.93 4.08 18.24
CA VAL A 159 3.60 3.53 17.95
C VAL A 159 3.44 2.28 18.81
N SER A 160 2.36 2.25 19.58
CA SER A 160 2.00 1.11 20.42
C SER A 160 0.66 0.54 19.98
N PHE A 161 0.58 -0.79 19.96
CA PHE A 161 -0.61 -1.55 19.60
C PHE A 161 -0.62 -2.91 20.27
N ILE A 162 -1.77 -3.57 20.32
CA ILE A 162 -1.88 -4.99 20.68
C ILE A 162 -1.83 -5.81 19.39
N ASP A 163 -0.88 -6.73 19.28
CA ASP A 163 -0.73 -7.60 18.12
C ASP A 163 -1.84 -8.67 18.02
N ALA A 164 -1.83 -9.44 16.94
CA ALA A 164 -2.83 -10.49 16.70
C ALA A 164 -2.79 -11.61 17.76
N ALA A 165 -1.67 -11.79 18.47
CA ALA A 165 -1.51 -12.73 19.57
C ALA A 165 -1.97 -12.16 20.93
N GLY A 166 -2.38 -10.88 20.98
CA GLY A 166 -2.81 -10.21 22.20
C GLY A 166 -1.68 -9.60 23.02
N LYS A 167 -0.46 -9.50 22.47
CA LYS A 167 0.69 -8.90 23.14
C LYS A 167 0.81 -7.41 22.81
N THR A 168 1.11 -6.60 23.80
CA THR A 168 1.47 -5.19 23.59
C THR A 168 2.84 -5.09 22.92
N GLU A 169 2.87 -4.41 21.78
CA GLU A 169 4.09 -4.07 21.04
C GLU A 169 4.27 -2.56 21.00
N THR A 170 5.52 -2.11 21.05
CA THR A 170 5.91 -0.72 20.82
C THR A 170 7.07 -0.69 19.85
N ILE A 171 6.90 0.07 18.77
CA ILE A 171 7.90 0.24 17.72
C ILE A 171 8.30 1.71 17.58
N ASN A 172 9.54 1.94 17.16
CA ASN A 172 9.98 3.25 16.72
C ASN A 172 9.71 3.37 15.21
N TYR A 173 8.53 3.87 14.86
CA TYR A 173 8.10 4.00 13.47
C TYR A 173 8.89 5.11 12.76
N ALA A 174 9.45 4.80 11.61
CA ALA A 174 10.22 5.73 10.80
C ALA A 174 9.44 6.16 9.54
N VAL A 175 9.05 7.42 9.50
CA VAL A 175 8.52 8.09 8.31
C VAL A 175 9.70 8.47 7.41
N PRO A 176 9.77 7.99 6.15
CA PRO A 176 10.90 8.26 5.28
C PRO A 176 10.95 9.75 4.89
N ASN A 177 12.16 10.24 4.68
CA ASN A 177 12.38 11.55 4.09
C ASN A 177 12.17 11.53 2.56
N THR A 178 12.18 12.72 1.95
CA THR A 178 11.91 12.87 0.51
C THR A 178 12.89 12.11 -0.38
N ASN A 179 14.17 12.01 0.01
CA ASN A 179 15.19 11.29 -0.78
C ASN A 179 14.99 9.78 -0.68
N GLN A 180 14.62 9.28 0.50
CA GLN A 180 14.31 7.87 0.74
C GLN A 180 13.07 7.40 -0.04
N CYS A 181 12.16 8.30 -0.41
CA CYS A 181 11.08 7.94 -1.32
C CYS A 181 11.61 7.44 -2.67
N LYS A 182 12.68 8.07 -3.20
CA LYS A 182 13.31 7.67 -4.46
C LYS A 182 14.01 6.33 -4.36
N GLU A 183 14.55 5.97 -3.19
CA GLU A 183 15.18 4.66 -3.00
C GLU A 183 14.21 3.52 -3.37
N CYS A 184 12.97 3.55 -2.86
CA CYS A 184 12.00 2.52 -3.22
C CYS A 184 11.32 2.72 -4.57
N HIS A 185 11.10 3.98 -5.00
CA HIS A 185 10.29 4.29 -6.18
C HIS A 185 11.10 4.55 -7.46
N SER A 186 12.43 4.43 -7.44
CA SER A 186 13.28 4.64 -8.62
C SER A 186 13.21 3.45 -9.58
N LEU A 187 12.85 3.73 -10.83
CA LEU A 187 12.88 2.82 -11.96
C LEU A 187 13.59 3.54 -13.12
N ASP A 188 14.78 3.08 -13.51
CA ASP A 188 15.70 3.78 -14.43
C ASP A 188 15.96 5.25 -14.05
N GLY A 189 16.08 5.53 -12.75
CA GLY A 189 16.35 6.88 -12.25
C GLY A 189 15.11 7.77 -12.12
N GLU A 190 13.95 7.33 -12.62
CA GLU A 190 12.68 8.05 -12.53
C GLU A 190 11.78 7.51 -11.44
N ILE A 191 10.98 8.38 -10.80
CA ILE A 191 10.00 7.93 -9.80
C ILE A 191 8.83 7.26 -10.51
N ALA A 192 8.47 6.04 -10.06
CA ALA A 192 7.34 5.28 -10.59
C ALA A 192 6.46 4.65 -9.48
N PRO A 193 5.16 4.42 -9.72
CA PRO A 193 4.33 3.61 -8.85
C PRO A 193 4.81 2.16 -8.81
N ILE A 194 4.70 1.52 -7.65
CA ILE A 194 5.13 0.12 -7.45
C ILE A 194 3.92 -0.84 -7.49
N GLY A 195 2.92 -0.56 -6.66
CA GLY A 195 1.83 -1.48 -6.36
C GLY A 195 0.70 -1.64 -7.40
N PRO A 196 0.23 -0.58 -8.09
CA PRO A 196 -0.97 -0.64 -8.91
C PRO A 196 -0.68 -1.26 -10.29
N LYS A 197 -0.25 -2.52 -10.28
CA LYS A 197 -0.08 -3.35 -11.47
C LYS A 197 -1.37 -4.10 -11.75
N ALA A 198 -1.73 -4.32 -13.02
CA ALA A 198 -2.96 -5.04 -13.37
C ALA A 198 -3.11 -6.37 -12.62
N ARG A 199 -2.03 -7.17 -12.58
CA ARG A 199 -2.03 -8.45 -11.85
C ARG A 199 -2.26 -8.34 -10.35
N ASN A 200 -1.84 -7.24 -9.73
CA ASN A 200 -1.95 -7.05 -8.29
C ASN A 200 -3.29 -6.43 -7.87
N LEU A 201 -4.02 -5.85 -8.83
CA LEU A 201 -5.38 -5.35 -8.68
C LEU A 201 -6.43 -6.38 -9.13
N ASN A 202 -6.02 -7.43 -9.86
CA ASN A 202 -6.91 -8.50 -10.31
C ASN A 202 -7.27 -9.45 -9.16
N GLY A 203 -8.20 -9.03 -8.32
CA GLY A 203 -8.70 -9.79 -7.18
C GLY A 203 -9.93 -9.13 -6.58
N GLU A 204 -10.65 -9.87 -5.74
CA GLU A 204 -11.83 -9.39 -5.03
C GLU A 204 -11.41 -8.45 -3.89
N PHE A 205 -12.07 -7.28 -3.82
CA PHE A 205 -11.97 -6.35 -2.69
C PHE A 205 -13.34 -6.21 -2.02
N ASP A 206 -13.38 -6.24 -0.68
CA ASP A 206 -14.61 -6.05 0.11
C ASP A 206 -14.83 -4.57 0.41
N TYR A 207 -15.73 -3.96 -0.35
CA TYR A 207 -16.12 -2.56 -0.25
C TYR A 207 -17.07 -2.27 0.92
N ARG A 208 -17.53 -3.28 1.69
CA ARG A 208 -18.26 -3.07 2.96
C ARG A 208 -17.35 -3.04 4.17
N SER A 209 -16.20 -3.70 4.08
CA SER A 209 -15.37 -4.05 5.24
C SER A 209 -14.90 -2.85 6.07
N ARG A 210 -15.15 -1.62 5.61
CA ARG A 210 -14.73 -0.38 6.22
C ARG A 210 -15.82 0.68 6.12
N SER A 211 -16.07 1.38 7.22
CA SER A 211 -17.10 2.41 7.39
C SER A 211 -16.83 3.72 6.63
N ASP A 212 -15.67 3.84 5.99
CA ASP A 212 -15.24 4.94 5.12
C ASP A 212 -15.76 4.81 3.67
N PHE A 213 -16.33 3.67 3.28
CA PHE A 213 -16.71 3.38 1.90
C PHE A 213 -18.19 3.61 1.54
N SER A 214 -18.99 4.16 2.48
CA SER A 214 -20.41 4.49 2.24
C SER A 214 -20.63 5.40 1.03
N ASP A 215 -19.61 6.18 0.66
CA ASP A 215 -19.74 7.27 -0.31
C ASP A 215 -19.36 6.88 -1.74
N LEU A 216 -18.70 5.73 -1.97
CA LEU A 216 -18.46 5.20 -3.33
C LEU A 216 -19.77 4.99 -4.10
N ARG A 217 -20.81 4.54 -3.39
CA ARG A 217 -22.14 4.31 -3.97
C ARG A 217 -22.83 5.60 -4.39
N ARG A 218 -22.53 6.72 -3.72
CA ARG A 218 -23.02 8.05 -4.09
C ARG A 218 -22.51 8.45 -5.47
N ASP A 219 -21.23 8.19 -5.75
CA ASP A 219 -20.57 8.68 -6.96
C ASP A 219 -20.76 7.75 -8.17
N PHE A 220 -20.83 6.43 -7.94
CA PHE A 220 -20.78 5.42 -9.01
C PHE A 220 -21.96 4.43 -9.01
N GLY A 221 -22.96 4.64 -8.14
CA GLY A 221 -24.10 3.74 -8.00
C GLY A 221 -23.72 2.42 -7.33
N ASP A 222 -24.36 1.31 -7.70
CA ASP A 222 -24.05 0.02 -7.08
C ASP A 222 -22.65 -0.49 -7.49
N VAL A 223 -21.72 -0.40 -6.55
CA VAL A 223 -20.36 -0.94 -6.70
C VAL A 223 -20.27 -2.42 -6.27
N GLY A 224 -21.33 -2.97 -5.68
CA GLY A 224 -21.35 -4.27 -5.03
C GLY A 224 -20.62 -4.26 -3.69
N ASP A 225 -21.00 -5.18 -2.80
CA ASP A 225 -20.33 -5.39 -1.52
C ASP A 225 -18.90 -5.87 -1.70
N LYS A 226 -18.71 -6.74 -2.68
CA LYS A 226 -17.41 -7.25 -3.10
C LYS A 226 -17.32 -7.22 -4.62
N ALA A 227 -16.19 -6.79 -5.15
CA ALA A 227 -15.97 -6.77 -6.59
C ALA A 227 -14.51 -7.01 -6.95
N ASN A 228 -14.29 -7.62 -8.10
CA ASN A 228 -12.98 -7.60 -8.74
C ASN A 228 -12.62 -6.15 -9.11
N GLN A 229 -11.47 -5.65 -8.67
CA GLN A 229 -11.15 -4.23 -8.78
C GLN A 229 -10.93 -3.77 -10.22
N ILE A 230 -10.33 -4.60 -11.08
CA ILE A 230 -10.20 -4.29 -12.52
C ILE A 230 -11.56 -4.22 -13.19
N ALA A 231 -12.46 -5.16 -12.88
CA ALA A 231 -13.82 -5.15 -13.40
C ALA A 231 -14.58 -3.90 -12.94
N LEU A 232 -14.48 -3.56 -11.65
CA LEU A 232 -15.13 -2.37 -11.11
C LEU A 232 -14.57 -1.09 -11.77
N TRP A 233 -13.25 -0.93 -11.81
CA TRP A 233 -12.60 0.25 -12.39
C TRP A 233 -12.97 0.44 -13.86
N THR A 234 -13.11 -0.66 -14.61
CA THR A 234 -13.59 -0.62 -16.00
C THR A 234 -15.05 -0.20 -16.08
N ARG A 235 -15.92 -0.79 -15.24
CA ARG A 235 -17.37 -0.50 -15.20
C ARG A 235 -17.67 0.96 -14.84
N ILE A 236 -16.95 1.53 -13.88
CA ILE A 236 -17.14 2.92 -13.45
C ILE A 236 -16.40 3.94 -14.35
N GLY A 237 -15.77 3.47 -15.43
CA GLY A 237 -15.08 4.32 -16.39
C GLY A 237 -13.76 4.92 -15.89
N LEU A 238 -13.18 4.37 -14.82
CA LEU A 238 -11.88 4.77 -14.27
C LEU A 238 -10.70 4.17 -15.06
N LEU A 239 -10.85 2.93 -15.54
CA LEU A 239 -9.85 2.18 -16.31
C LEU A 239 -10.35 1.90 -17.73
N GLU A 240 -9.48 2.05 -18.72
CA GLU A 240 -9.75 1.71 -20.12
C GLU A 240 -8.74 0.71 -20.69
N GLY A 241 -9.17 -0.03 -21.72
CA GLY A 241 -8.32 -0.96 -22.45
C GLY A 241 -8.03 -2.28 -21.74
N ALA A 242 -8.60 -2.53 -20.56
CA ALA A 242 -8.42 -3.80 -19.86
C ALA A 242 -9.23 -4.94 -20.53
N PRO A 243 -8.65 -6.12 -20.74
CA PRO A 243 -9.43 -7.31 -21.12
C PRO A 243 -10.27 -7.78 -19.93
N ALA A 244 -11.13 -8.79 -20.16
CA ALA A 244 -11.90 -9.40 -19.07
C ALA A 244 -10.95 -9.92 -17.97
N PRO A 245 -11.31 -9.80 -16.66
CA PRO A 245 -10.45 -10.20 -15.55
C PRO A 245 -9.90 -11.64 -15.64
N ALA A 246 -10.68 -12.56 -16.23
CA ALA A 246 -10.28 -13.96 -16.43
C ALA A 246 -9.06 -14.12 -17.38
N ALA A 247 -8.79 -13.12 -18.22
CA ALA A 247 -7.64 -13.10 -19.14
C ALA A 247 -6.42 -12.36 -18.56
N ILE A 248 -6.54 -11.78 -17.35
CA ILE A 248 -5.46 -11.05 -16.69
C ILE A 248 -4.84 -11.99 -15.64
N PRO A 249 -3.51 -12.13 -15.54
CA PRO A 249 -2.88 -12.84 -14.43
C PRO A 249 -3.32 -12.25 -13.09
N ALA A 250 -3.45 -13.07 -12.05
CA ALA A 250 -3.71 -12.60 -10.68
C ALA A 250 -2.51 -12.91 -9.80
N THR A 251 -1.95 -11.90 -9.15
CA THR A 251 -0.94 -12.08 -8.11
C THR A 251 -1.58 -12.89 -6.98
N ALA A 252 -0.95 -13.98 -6.55
CA ALA A 252 -1.43 -14.75 -5.41
C ALA A 252 -1.44 -13.88 -4.14
N ARG A 253 -2.43 -14.09 -3.28
CA ARG A 253 -2.43 -13.52 -1.93
C ARG A 253 -1.43 -14.30 -1.08
N TRP A 254 -0.42 -13.62 -0.57
CA TRP A 254 0.69 -14.27 0.15
C TRP A 254 0.25 -15.03 1.42
N ASP A 255 -0.86 -14.58 2.02
CA ASP A 255 -1.45 -15.07 3.26
C ASP A 255 -2.60 -16.08 3.04
N ASP A 256 -2.99 -16.38 1.80
CA ASP A 256 -4.07 -17.36 1.52
C ASP A 256 -3.50 -18.79 1.43
N PRO A 257 -3.65 -19.65 2.44
CA PRO A 257 -3.06 -20.98 2.45
C PRO A 257 -3.56 -21.89 1.32
N LYS A 258 -4.65 -21.54 0.62
CA LYS A 258 -5.17 -22.30 -0.52
C LYS A 258 -4.33 -22.11 -1.78
N ALA A 259 -3.57 -21.01 -1.89
CA ALA A 259 -2.71 -20.77 -3.03
C ALA A 259 -1.39 -21.57 -2.93
N PRO A 260 -0.80 -22.01 -4.07
CA PRO A 260 0.47 -22.73 -4.07
C PRO A 260 1.58 -21.97 -3.33
N LEU A 261 2.39 -22.69 -2.55
CA LEU A 261 3.46 -22.11 -1.71
C LEU A 261 4.40 -21.20 -2.50
N GLU A 262 4.89 -21.67 -3.65
CA GLU A 262 5.79 -20.87 -4.51
C GLU A 262 5.11 -19.58 -4.99
N ALA A 263 3.85 -19.65 -5.43
CA ALA A 263 3.12 -18.48 -5.91
C ALA A 263 3.00 -17.41 -4.80
N ARG A 264 2.73 -17.84 -3.57
CA ARG A 264 2.66 -16.96 -2.39
C ARG A 264 4.01 -16.34 -2.05
N ALA A 265 5.05 -17.15 -1.96
CA ALA A 265 6.40 -16.68 -1.62
C ALA A 265 6.94 -15.72 -2.69
N ARG A 266 6.70 -16.02 -3.98
CA ARG A 266 7.08 -15.13 -5.09
C ARG A 266 6.28 -13.84 -5.08
N ALA A 267 4.98 -13.88 -4.78
CA ALA A 267 4.16 -12.66 -4.63
C ALA A 267 4.67 -11.79 -3.47
N TYR A 268 5.03 -12.41 -2.35
CA TYR A 268 5.60 -11.73 -1.20
C TYR A 268 6.94 -11.04 -1.55
N LEU A 269 7.85 -11.76 -2.21
CA LEU A 269 9.13 -11.21 -2.66
C LEU A 269 8.96 -10.10 -3.71
N ASP A 270 7.99 -10.24 -4.61
CA ASP A 270 7.65 -9.18 -5.59
C ASP A 270 7.20 -7.89 -4.90
N ALA A 271 6.26 -7.99 -3.95
CA ALA A 271 5.73 -6.83 -3.26
C ALA A 271 6.79 -6.14 -2.36
N ASN A 272 7.66 -6.91 -1.72
CA ASN A 272 8.58 -6.40 -0.70
C ASN A 272 10.00 -6.10 -1.21
N CYS A 273 10.41 -6.69 -2.33
CA CYS A 273 11.81 -6.63 -2.76
C CYS A 273 11.99 -6.25 -4.23
N ALA A 274 11.06 -6.62 -5.12
CA ALA A 274 11.27 -6.48 -6.55
C ALA A 274 11.37 -5.04 -7.06
N HIS A 275 10.85 -4.06 -6.33
CA HIS A 275 11.01 -2.65 -6.70
C HIS A 275 12.49 -2.22 -6.72
N CYS A 276 13.33 -2.80 -5.84
CA CYS A 276 14.78 -2.63 -5.87
C CYS A 276 15.47 -3.73 -6.70
N HIS A 277 15.05 -4.98 -6.49
CA HIS A 277 15.61 -6.18 -7.11
C HIS A 277 14.89 -6.50 -8.42
N ASN A 278 15.14 -5.69 -9.44
CA ASN A 278 14.73 -5.92 -10.83
C ASN A 278 15.78 -5.26 -11.77
N PRO A 279 15.77 -5.57 -13.09
CA PRO A 279 16.77 -5.05 -14.02
C PRO A 279 16.88 -3.52 -14.11
N ARG A 280 15.80 -2.81 -13.77
CA ARG A 280 15.66 -1.34 -13.83
C ARG A 280 15.67 -0.70 -12.44
N GLY A 281 15.79 -1.51 -11.38
CA GLY A 281 15.75 -1.06 -9.98
C GLY A 281 17.14 -0.70 -9.45
N MET A 282 17.16 -0.09 -8.26
CA MET A 282 18.41 0.37 -7.62
C MET A 282 19.40 -0.76 -7.30
N ALA A 283 18.92 -1.98 -7.07
CA ALA A 283 19.75 -3.14 -6.76
C ALA A 283 20.02 -4.01 -8.01
N SER A 284 19.83 -3.46 -9.22
CA SER A 284 19.99 -4.17 -10.49
C SER A 284 21.39 -4.78 -10.65
N ASN A 285 22.43 -4.05 -10.21
CA ASN A 285 23.82 -4.50 -10.21
C ASN A 285 24.08 -5.78 -9.38
N SER A 286 23.18 -6.14 -8.46
CA SER A 286 23.29 -7.39 -7.70
C SER A 286 23.03 -8.63 -8.55
N GLY A 287 22.32 -8.50 -9.68
CA GLY A 287 21.84 -9.60 -10.51
C GLY A 287 20.78 -10.49 -9.82
N LEU A 288 20.25 -10.07 -8.66
CA LEU A 288 19.12 -10.70 -7.99
C LEU A 288 17.85 -9.96 -8.42
N PHE A 289 16.96 -10.64 -9.12
CA PHE A 289 15.70 -10.11 -9.62
C PHE A 289 14.54 -10.91 -9.02
N LEU A 290 13.65 -10.22 -8.33
CA LEU A 290 12.57 -10.81 -7.53
C LEU A 290 11.18 -10.47 -8.06
N ASN A 291 11.10 -9.79 -9.21
CA ASN A 291 9.84 -9.52 -9.89
C ASN A 291 9.18 -10.83 -10.36
N LEU A 292 7.85 -10.89 -10.40
CA LEU A 292 7.13 -12.12 -10.78
C LEU A 292 7.44 -12.60 -12.20
N GLU A 293 7.82 -11.70 -13.08
CA GLU A 293 8.06 -11.99 -14.50
C GLU A 293 9.41 -12.70 -14.72
N GLU A 294 10.34 -12.65 -13.76
CA GLU A 294 11.62 -13.37 -13.83
C GLU A 294 11.45 -14.86 -13.54
N LYS A 295 12.03 -15.70 -14.40
CA LYS A 295 11.92 -17.16 -14.36
C LYS A 295 13.26 -17.89 -14.28
N ARG A 296 14.38 -17.20 -14.54
CA ARG A 296 15.71 -17.81 -14.57
C ARG A 296 16.22 -18.05 -13.15
N ALA A 297 16.50 -19.32 -12.83
CA ALA A 297 16.85 -19.75 -11.48
C ALA A 297 18.00 -18.93 -10.87
N ASN A 298 19.06 -18.65 -11.64
CA ASN A 298 20.20 -17.87 -11.16
C ASN A 298 19.78 -16.46 -10.72
N HIS A 299 18.98 -15.73 -11.51
CA HIS A 299 18.52 -14.39 -11.17
C HIS A 299 17.52 -14.37 -10.03
N LEU A 300 16.80 -15.46 -9.80
CA LEU A 300 15.97 -15.65 -8.61
C LEU A 300 16.79 -15.90 -7.34
N GLY A 301 18.12 -16.01 -7.47
CA GLY A 301 19.03 -16.24 -6.36
C GLY A 301 19.37 -17.71 -6.11
N ILE A 302 18.82 -18.65 -6.89
CA ILE A 302 19.03 -20.09 -6.70
C ILE A 302 20.47 -20.44 -7.06
N GLY A 303 21.25 -20.86 -6.05
CA GLY A 303 22.67 -21.17 -6.20
C GLY A 303 23.54 -19.96 -6.57
N LYS A 304 23.00 -18.74 -6.50
CA LYS A 304 23.69 -17.53 -6.96
C LYS A 304 24.59 -16.99 -5.85
N ASN A 305 25.87 -16.80 -6.15
CA ASN A 305 26.80 -16.13 -5.24
C ASN A 305 26.43 -14.65 -5.04
N PRO A 306 26.65 -14.08 -3.84
CA PRO A 306 26.44 -12.66 -3.59
C PRO A 306 27.44 -11.82 -4.40
N VAL A 307 26.95 -10.76 -5.04
CA VAL A 307 27.81 -9.79 -5.76
C VAL A 307 28.05 -8.55 -4.89
N ALA A 308 26.98 -8.02 -4.27
CA ALA A 308 26.99 -6.75 -3.54
C ALA A 308 26.47 -6.86 -2.10
N ALA A 309 26.43 -8.07 -1.53
CA ALA A 309 25.80 -8.27 -0.21
C ALA A 309 26.68 -7.83 0.97
N GLY A 310 28.01 -7.80 0.80
CA GLY A 310 28.98 -7.41 1.85
C GLY A 310 28.74 -8.16 3.17
N ARG A 311 28.75 -7.44 4.29
CA ARG A 311 28.42 -7.99 5.62
C ARG A 311 27.05 -8.66 5.67
N GLY A 312 26.09 -8.20 4.87
CA GLY A 312 24.76 -8.80 4.79
C GLY A 312 24.73 -10.19 4.15
N ALA A 313 25.85 -10.72 3.64
CA ALA A 313 25.95 -12.14 3.30
C ALA A 313 26.00 -13.04 4.55
N GLY A 314 26.38 -12.53 5.72
CA GLY A 314 26.43 -13.32 6.96
C GLY A 314 27.38 -14.52 6.92
N GLY A 315 28.38 -14.50 6.03
CA GLY A 315 29.27 -15.65 5.80
C GLY A 315 28.66 -16.78 4.96
N LEU A 316 27.42 -16.62 4.48
CA LEU A 316 26.73 -17.61 3.66
C LEU A 316 27.16 -17.50 2.18
N ALA A 317 27.17 -18.64 1.49
CA ALA A 317 27.75 -18.74 0.15
C ALA A 317 26.82 -18.24 -0.97
N VAL A 318 25.50 -18.43 -0.85
CA VAL A 318 24.53 -18.21 -1.94
C VAL A 318 23.27 -17.50 -1.49
N SER A 319 22.63 -16.77 -2.40
CA SER A 319 21.37 -16.05 -2.16
C SER A 319 20.26 -16.99 -1.67
N ILE A 320 20.05 -18.09 -2.38
CA ILE A 320 19.17 -19.20 -2.01
C ILE A 320 19.92 -20.51 -2.20
N ARG A 321 20.01 -21.31 -1.15
CA ARG A 321 20.41 -22.71 -1.19
C ARG A 321 19.16 -23.59 -1.19
N PRO A 322 18.81 -24.25 -2.30
CA PRO A 322 17.63 -25.11 -2.37
C PRO A 322 17.61 -26.16 -1.26
N GLY A 323 16.48 -26.29 -0.56
CA GLY A 323 16.28 -27.23 0.54
C GLY A 323 16.85 -26.78 1.89
N ASP A 324 17.65 -25.71 1.93
CA ASP A 324 18.37 -25.26 3.14
C ASP A 324 18.17 -23.75 3.37
N PRO A 325 17.09 -23.37 4.08
CA PRO A 325 16.80 -21.96 4.39
C PRO A 325 17.83 -21.33 5.33
N ASP A 326 18.48 -22.09 6.20
CA ASP A 326 19.44 -21.56 7.18
C ASP A 326 20.77 -21.18 6.53
N ALA A 327 21.11 -21.83 5.41
CA ALA A 327 22.26 -21.45 4.62
C ALA A 327 21.95 -20.54 3.42
N SER A 328 20.81 -19.86 3.44
CA SER A 328 20.36 -18.94 2.40
C SER A 328 20.45 -17.47 2.85
N ILE A 329 21.24 -16.65 2.14
CA ILE A 329 21.41 -15.21 2.44
C ILE A 329 20.05 -14.50 2.47
N LEU A 330 19.13 -14.83 1.55
CA LEU A 330 17.82 -14.19 1.46
C LEU A 330 17.03 -14.31 2.78
N ALA A 331 16.91 -15.52 3.33
CA ALA A 331 16.20 -15.77 4.58
C ALA A 331 16.91 -15.13 5.77
N TYR A 332 18.25 -15.22 5.83
CA TYR A 332 19.07 -14.59 6.86
C TYR A 332 18.85 -13.06 6.93
N ARG A 333 18.92 -12.37 5.78
CA ARG A 333 18.75 -10.91 5.73
C ARG A 333 17.33 -10.47 6.08
N MET A 334 16.32 -11.24 5.67
CA MET A 334 14.93 -10.95 6.03
C MET A 334 14.69 -11.08 7.54
N ALA A 335 15.33 -12.06 8.19
CA ALA A 335 15.21 -12.29 9.63
C ALA A 335 15.96 -11.26 10.48
N SER A 336 17.02 -10.63 9.95
CA SER A 336 17.83 -9.65 10.67
C SER A 336 17.14 -8.29 10.86
N ARG A 337 17.47 -7.62 11.96
CA ARG A 337 17.13 -6.22 12.26
C ARG A 337 18.37 -5.31 12.33
N GLU A 338 19.55 -5.86 12.05
CA GLU A 338 20.81 -5.12 12.09
C GLU A 338 20.93 -4.23 10.83
N PRO A 339 21.16 -2.91 10.99
CA PRO A 339 21.39 -2.02 9.85
C PRO A 339 22.54 -2.50 8.95
N GLY A 340 22.31 -2.51 7.63
CA GLY A 340 23.26 -3.02 6.64
C GLY A 340 23.23 -4.54 6.43
N VAL A 341 22.53 -5.29 7.28
CA VAL A 341 22.22 -6.72 7.07
C VAL A 341 20.75 -6.90 6.70
N MET A 342 19.87 -6.24 7.47
CA MET A 342 18.42 -6.35 7.35
C MET A 342 17.93 -6.04 5.93
N MET A 343 16.94 -6.80 5.45
CA MET A 343 16.21 -6.52 4.21
C MET A 343 14.70 -6.66 4.40
N PRO A 344 13.86 -5.75 3.89
CA PRO A 344 14.23 -4.46 3.27
C PRO A 344 14.94 -3.52 4.26
N GLU A 345 15.76 -2.61 3.73
CA GLU A 345 16.55 -1.63 4.50
C GLU A 345 15.71 -0.46 5.03
N LEU A 346 14.60 -0.18 4.35
CA LEU A 346 13.67 0.90 4.68
C LEU A 346 12.26 0.36 4.91
N GLY A 347 11.47 1.14 5.65
CA GLY A 347 10.06 0.85 5.88
C GLY A 347 9.79 -0.25 6.91
N ARG A 348 10.81 -0.71 7.62
CA ARG A 348 10.64 -1.59 8.79
C ARG A 348 11.68 -1.37 9.89
N SER A 349 11.27 -1.63 11.11
CA SER A 349 12.03 -1.71 12.37
C SER A 349 11.89 -3.08 13.04
N VAL A 350 10.90 -3.88 12.62
CA VAL A 350 10.67 -5.26 13.09
C VAL A 350 10.77 -6.28 11.96
N THR A 351 10.92 -7.54 12.35
CA THR A 351 10.89 -8.67 11.43
C THR A 351 9.45 -9.07 11.16
N HIS A 352 9.06 -9.15 9.88
CA HIS A 352 7.81 -9.78 9.49
C HIS A 352 7.95 -11.29 9.59
N ARG A 353 7.46 -11.87 10.70
CA ARG A 353 7.72 -13.28 11.04
C ARG A 353 7.10 -14.21 10.01
N GLU A 354 5.85 -13.95 9.66
CA GLU A 354 5.04 -14.72 8.73
C GLU A 354 5.63 -14.69 7.32
N GLY A 355 6.13 -13.52 6.88
CA GLY A 355 6.83 -13.39 5.60
C GLY A 355 8.18 -14.13 5.57
N VAL A 356 8.92 -14.13 6.68
CA VAL A 356 10.16 -14.93 6.82
C VAL A 356 9.85 -16.41 6.78
N GLU A 357 8.86 -16.88 7.53
CA GLU A 357 8.42 -18.27 7.55
C GLU A 357 7.96 -18.74 6.17
N LEU A 358 7.18 -17.92 5.45
CA LEU A 358 6.75 -18.20 4.09
C LEU A 358 7.93 -18.41 3.14
N VAL A 359 8.93 -17.52 3.17
CA VAL A 359 10.11 -17.63 2.32
C VAL A 359 11.00 -18.81 2.74
N ARG A 360 11.14 -19.08 4.04
CA ARG A 360 11.87 -20.26 4.54
C ARG A 360 11.21 -21.57 4.06
N ALA A 361 9.89 -21.67 4.16
CA ALA A 361 9.13 -22.82 3.67
C ALA A 361 9.28 -23.00 2.16
N TYR A 362 9.25 -21.91 1.39
CA TYR A 362 9.50 -21.93 -0.04
C TYR A 362 10.89 -22.48 -0.37
N ILE A 363 11.94 -22.03 0.32
CA ILE A 363 13.31 -22.52 0.12
C ILE A 363 13.44 -24.00 0.50
N ALA A 364 12.88 -24.40 1.66
CA ALA A 364 12.91 -25.78 2.13
C ALA A 364 12.19 -26.75 1.17
N GLY A 365 11.15 -26.28 0.47
CA GLY A 365 10.41 -27.05 -0.54
C GLY A 365 11.14 -27.21 -1.88
N MET A 366 12.28 -26.53 -2.10
CA MET A 366 13.06 -26.68 -3.33
C MET A 366 13.88 -27.96 -3.32
N ARG A 367 13.98 -28.61 -4.49
CA ARG A 367 14.90 -29.74 -4.66
C ARG A 367 16.35 -29.24 -4.74
N PRO A 368 17.28 -29.82 -3.96
CA PRO A 368 18.71 -29.58 -4.14
C PRO A 368 19.13 -29.91 -5.58
N PRO A 369 20.06 -29.14 -6.18
CA PRO A 369 20.71 -29.61 -7.39
C PRO A 369 21.40 -30.95 -7.10
N PRO A 370 21.45 -31.88 -8.08
CA PRO A 370 22.21 -33.12 -7.91
C PRO A 370 23.67 -32.79 -7.58
N PRO A 371 24.37 -33.64 -6.79
CA PRO A 371 25.78 -33.43 -6.50
C PRO A 371 26.57 -33.31 -7.80
N ALA A 372 27.54 -32.39 -7.83
CA ALA A 372 28.44 -32.27 -8.96
C ALA A 372 29.23 -33.59 -9.12
N PRO A 373 29.47 -34.05 -10.36
CA PRO A 373 30.17 -35.31 -10.63
C PRO A 373 31.62 -35.32 -10.15
#